data_AF-A0A9C7RL55-F1
#
_entry.id   AF-A0A9C7RL55-F1
#
_cell.length_a   1.000
_cell.length_b   1.000
_cell.length_c   1.000
_cell.angle_alpha   90.00
_cell.angle_beta   90.00
_cell.angle_gamma   90.00
#
_symmetry.space_group_name_H-M   'P 1'
#
loop_
_entity.id
_entity.type
_entity.pdbx_description
1 polymer ?
#
loop_
_entity_poly.entity_id
_entity_poly.type
_entity_poly.pdbx_seq_one_letter_code
_entity_poly.pdbx_strand_id
1 'polypeptide(L)'
;MPQKNIYIKAGDLKLFKKAEHFGESISSVISKALDNYLNIQEKKRKSFKEYHVECDGLTYYFFARLLIELRNNNGTVCKIFQTKGDNFVFVRENGEEVNVTVYSSFHELIENFDENEKEKMMMALKERKIVFIE
;
A
#
# COMPACT_ATOMS: atom_id res chain seq x y z
N MET A 1 -30.39 -11.33 4.21
CA MET A 1 -28.99 -11.60 4.63
C MET A 1 -29.01 -12.52 5.84
N PRO A 2 -28.09 -13.50 5.98
CA PRO A 2 -28.02 -14.34 7.17
C PRO A 2 -27.64 -13.50 8.40
N GLN A 3 -28.30 -13.74 9.53
CA GLN A 3 -27.88 -13.15 10.80
C GLN A 3 -26.53 -13.73 11.21
N LYS A 4 -25.57 -12.86 11.49
CA LYS A 4 -24.24 -13.24 11.98
C LYS A 4 -24.01 -12.57 13.33
N ASN A 5 -23.56 -13.37 14.29
CA ASN A 5 -23.12 -12.86 15.58
C ASN A 5 -21.67 -12.40 15.47
N ILE A 6 -21.40 -11.18 15.93
CA ILE A 6 -20.06 -10.60 15.95
C ILE A 6 -19.69 -10.33 17.41
N TYR A 7 -18.54 -10.85 17.84
CA TYR A 7 -18.01 -10.62 19.18
C TYR A 7 -17.03 -9.46 19.14
N ILE A 8 -17.30 -8.42 19.92
CA ILE A 8 -16.48 -7.21 20.01
C ILE A 8 -15.91 -7.13 21.42
N LYS A 9 -14.62 -6.81 21.54
CA LYS A 9 -14.00 -6.58 22.86
C LYS A 9 -14.70 -5.41 23.53
N ALA A 10 -14.92 -5.52 24.85
CA ALA A 10 -15.63 -4.49 25.62
C ALA A 10 -14.97 -3.09 25.52
N GLY A 11 -13.65 -3.03 25.38
CA GLY A 11 -12.90 -1.78 25.18
C GLY A 11 -13.23 -1.09 23.85
N ASP A 12 -13.42 -1.87 22.78
CA ASP A 12 -13.65 -1.37 21.43
C ASP A 12 -15.12 -1.00 21.18
N LEU A 13 -16.04 -1.50 22.02
CA LEU A 13 -17.46 -1.18 21.96
C LEU A 13 -17.73 0.34 22.05
N LYS A 14 -16.87 1.07 22.78
CA LYS A 14 -16.96 2.53 22.91
C LYS A 14 -16.76 3.25 21.57
N LEU A 15 -15.98 2.68 20.65
CA LEU A 15 -15.76 3.25 19.32
C LEU A 15 -17.04 3.19 18.46
N PHE A 16 -17.76 2.06 18.53
CA PHE A 16 -19.01 1.88 17.80
C PHE A 16 -20.17 2.68 18.42
N LYS A 17 -20.25 2.77 19.75
CA LYS A 17 -21.27 3.57 20.44
C LYS A 17 -21.14 5.08 20.18
N LYS A 18 -19.91 5.60 19.98
CA LYS A 18 -19.71 7.00 19.57
C LYS A 18 -20.31 7.31 18.19
N ALA A 19 -20.34 6.32 17.29
CA ALA A 19 -20.90 6.48 15.96
C ALA A 19 -22.44 6.34 15.93
N GLU A 20 -23.04 5.68 16.94
CA GLU A 20 -24.50 5.59 17.13
C GLU A 20 -25.14 6.97 17.42
N HIS A 21 -24.38 7.92 17.98
CA HIS A 21 -24.84 9.30 18.21
C HIS A 21 -25.24 10.07 16.94
N PHE A 22 -24.95 9.56 15.75
CA PHE A 22 -25.41 10.12 14.48
C PHE A 22 -26.78 9.57 14.01
N GLY A 23 -27.52 8.86 14.88
CA GLY A 23 -28.87 8.37 14.60
C GLY A 23 -28.92 7.01 13.90
N GLU A 24 -27.80 6.28 13.87
CA GLU A 24 -27.69 4.96 13.23
C GLU A 24 -27.53 3.86 14.28
N SER A 25 -28.17 2.70 14.07
CA SER A 25 -27.95 1.53 14.93
C SER A 25 -26.50 1.02 14.83
N ILE A 26 -25.98 0.43 15.92
CA ILE A 26 -24.64 -0.20 15.94
C ILE A 26 -24.47 -1.19 14.77
N SER A 27 -25.49 -1.97 14.45
CA SER A 27 -25.46 -2.90 13.31
C SER A 27 -25.27 -2.20 11.96
N SER A 28 -25.90 -1.03 11.76
CA SER A 28 -25.71 -0.19 10.57
C SER A 28 -24.27 0.32 10.49
N VAL A 29 -23.74 0.84 11.61
CA VAL A 29 -22.36 1.35 11.68
C VAL A 29 -21.35 0.24 11.34
N ILE A 30 -21.51 -0.95 11.92
CA ILE A 30 -20.62 -2.09 11.65
C ILE A 30 -20.71 -2.51 10.18
N SER A 31 -21.93 -2.61 9.64
CA SER A 31 -22.13 -3.00 8.23
C SER A 31 -21.47 -2.01 7.28
N LYS A 32 -21.66 -0.69 7.50
CA LYS A 32 -20.99 0.35 6.71
C LYS A 32 -19.47 0.32 6.82
N ALA A 33 -18.94 0.06 8.01
CA ALA A 33 -17.50 -0.07 8.20
C ALA A 33 -16.92 -1.27 7.43
N LEU A 34 -17.62 -2.41 7.47
CA LEU A 34 -17.24 -3.61 6.71
C LEU A 34 -17.36 -3.39 5.20
N ASP A 35 -18.44 -2.79 4.73
CA ASP A 35 -18.63 -2.45 3.31
C ASP A 35 -17.57 -1.47 2.83
N ASN A 36 -17.23 -0.46 3.63
CA ASN A 36 -16.13 0.46 3.33
C ASN A 36 -14.79 -0.28 3.26
N TYR A 37 -14.52 -1.18 4.20
CA TYR A 37 -13.31 -1.99 4.18
C TYR A 37 -13.26 -2.86 2.91
N LEU A 38 -14.34 -3.57 2.58
CA LEU A 38 -14.43 -4.41 1.38
C LEU A 38 -14.27 -3.57 0.11
N ASN A 39 -14.93 -2.41 0.02
CA ASN A 39 -14.79 -1.48 -1.10
C ASN A 39 -13.35 -0.96 -1.22
N ILE A 40 -12.68 -0.65 -0.11
CA ILE A 40 -11.27 -0.26 -0.11
C ILE A 40 -10.41 -1.43 -0.61
N GLN A 41 -10.66 -2.65 -0.15
CA GLN A 41 -9.93 -3.84 -0.60
C GLN A 41 -10.17 -4.16 -2.07
N GLU A 42 -11.40 -4.01 -2.58
CA GLU A 42 -11.70 -4.15 -4.00
C GLU A 42 -11.05 -3.06 -4.84
N LYS A 43 -11.09 -1.80 -4.39
CA LYS A 43 -10.38 -0.69 -5.06
C LYS A 43 -8.87 -0.94 -5.07
N LYS A 44 -8.32 -1.44 -3.96
CA LYS A 44 -6.91 -1.89 -3.90
C LYS A 44 -6.68 -2.98 -4.95
N ARG A 45 -7.48 -4.04 -5.00
CA ARG A 45 -7.36 -5.12 -6.02
C ARG A 45 -7.44 -4.62 -7.47
N LYS A 46 -8.36 -3.70 -7.77
CA LYS A 46 -8.52 -3.09 -9.10
C LYS A 46 -7.35 -2.16 -9.50
N SER A 47 -6.59 -1.67 -8.52
CA SER A 47 -5.44 -0.80 -8.77
C SER A 47 -4.16 -1.54 -9.13
N PHE A 48 -4.13 -2.87 -8.98
CA PHE A 48 -3.01 -3.66 -9.47
C PHE A 48 -3.11 -3.84 -10.99
N LYS A 49 -1.98 -3.68 -11.66
CA LYS A 49 -1.79 -3.82 -13.10
C LYS A 49 -0.60 -4.72 -13.35
N GLU A 50 -0.51 -5.27 -14.55
CA GLU A 50 0.69 -5.95 -15.00
C GLU A 50 1.76 -4.92 -15.34
N TYR A 51 2.97 -5.15 -14.83
CA TYR A 51 4.17 -4.39 -15.12
C TYR A 51 5.23 -5.33 -15.69
N HIS A 52 6.08 -4.81 -16.56
CA HIS A 52 7.28 -5.48 -17.03
C HIS A 52 8.50 -4.60 -16.76
N VAL A 53 9.61 -5.23 -16.43
CA VAL A 53 10.92 -4.57 -16.31
C VAL A 53 11.96 -5.39 -17.06
N GLU A 54 12.76 -4.73 -17.87
CA GLU A 54 13.89 -5.33 -18.58
C GLU A 54 15.17 -5.10 -17.77
N CYS A 55 15.84 -6.19 -17.40
CA CYS A 55 17.05 -6.19 -16.59
C CYS A 55 17.94 -7.38 -17.00
N ASP A 56 19.22 -7.14 -17.25
CA ASP A 56 20.21 -8.16 -17.64
C ASP A 56 19.79 -9.02 -18.85
N GLY A 57 19.10 -8.42 -19.83
CA GLY A 57 18.60 -9.13 -21.01
C GLY A 57 17.39 -10.04 -20.76
N LEU A 58 16.79 -9.98 -19.57
CA LEU A 58 15.55 -10.69 -19.21
C LEU A 58 14.41 -9.69 -18.99
N THR A 59 13.19 -10.09 -19.37
CA THR A 59 11.96 -9.32 -19.09
C THR A 59 11.19 -9.98 -17.95
N TYR A 60 11.07 -9.27 -16.83
CA TYR A 60 10.34 -9.72 -15.65
C TYR A 60 8.92 -9.18 -15.66
N TYR A 61 7.93 -10.07 -15.63
CA TYR A 61 6.51 -9.70 -15.57
C TYR A 61 5.97 -9.89 -14.15
N PHE A 62 5.26 -8.89 -13.62
CA PHE A 62 4.65 -8.99 -12.30
C PHE A 62 3.38 -8.15 -12.16
N PHE A 63 2.47 -8.62 -11.32
CA PHE A 63 1.21 -7.93 -11.03
C PHE A 63 1.34 -7.09 -9.76
N ALA A 64 1.28 -5.78 -9.92
CA ALA A 64 1.69 -4.82 -8.91
C ALA A 64 0.83 -3.56 -8.94
N ARG A 65 0.88 -2.78 -7.87
CA ARG A 65 0.39 -1.40 -7.82
C ARG A 65 1.60 -0.48 -7.63
N LEU A 66 1.77 0.50 -8.52
CA LEU A 66 2.73 1.58 -8.29
C LEU A 66 2.31 2.41 -7.06
N LEU A 67 3.21 2.49 -6.08
CA LEU A 67 3.03 3.31 -4.89
C LEU A 67 3.61 4.71 -5.13
N ILE A 68 4.86 4.74 -5.58
CA ILE A 68 5.65 5.97 -5.76
C ILE A 68 6.54 5.87 -7.00
N GLU A 69 6.68 6.99 -7.70
CA GLU A 69 7.76 7.26 -8.66
C GLU A 69 8.43 8.55 -8.21
N LEU A 70 9.75 8.52 -8.06
CA LEU A 70 10.61 9.66 -7.76
C LEU A 70 11.61 9.83 -8.89
N ARG A 71 11.88 11.09 -9.28
CA ARG A 71 12.95 11.43 -10.20
C ARG A 71 13.98 12.25 -9.46
N ASN A 72 15.21 11.75 -9.40
CA ASN A 72 16.33 12.44 -8.79
C ASN A 72 16.95 13.43 -9.78
N ASN A 73 17.65 14.45 -9.25
CA ASN A 73 18.25 15.52 -10.05
C ASN A 73 19.33 15.03 -11.04
N ASN A 74 19.89 13.86 -10.81
CA ASN A 74 20.87 13.19 -11.68
C ASN A 74 20.21 12.39 -12.82
N GLY A 75 18.88 12.44 -12.97
CA GLY A 75 18.14 11.70 -13.99
C GLY A 75 17.74 10.29 -13.58
N THR A 76 18.16 9.80 -12.40
CA THR A 76 17.74 8.49 -11.89
C THR A 76 16.25 8.47 -11.56
N VAL A 77 15.52 7.47 -12.04
CA VAL A 77 14.11 7.24 -11.72
C VAL A 77 13.97 6.06 -10.77
N CYS A 78 13.32 6.29 -9.63
CA CYS A 78 13.08 5.30 -8.60
C CYS A 78 11.58 5.00 -8.52
N LYS A 79 11.17 3.74 -8.72
CA LYS A 79 9.78 3.29 -8.66
C LYS A 79 9.61 2.24 -7.57
N ILE A 80 8.55 2.35 -6.79
CA ILE A 80 8.19 1.38 -5.76
C ILE A 80 6.82 0.82 -6.09
N PHE A 81 6.75 -0.50 -6.18
CA PHE A 81 5.53 -1.23 -6.43
C PHE A 81 5.20 -2.11 -5.22
N GLN A 82 3.92 -2.22 -4.87
CA GLN A 82 3.43 -3.26 -3.97
C GLN A 82 2.86 -4.38 -4.83
N THR A 83 3.26 -5.61 -4.58
CA THR A 83 2.71 -6.81 -5.23
C THR A 83 1.46 -7.30 -4.51
N LYS A 84 0.68 -8.17 -5.15
CA LYS A 84 -0.52 -8.77 -4.54
C LYS A 84 -0.20 -9.66 -3.32
N GLY A 85 1.02 -10.17 -3.23
CA GLY A 85 1.52 -10.96 -2.09
C GLY A 85 2.18 -10.12 -1.00
N ASP A 86 1.93 -8.80 -0.99
CA ASP A 86 2.49 -7.83 -0.04
C ASP A 86 4.03 -7.65 -0.06
N ASN A 87 4.73 -8.25 -1.03
CA ASN A 87 6.12 -7.90 -1.34
C ASN A 87 6.21 -6.53 -2.02
N PHE A 88 7.37 -5.90 -1.93
CA PHE A 88 7.69 -4.63 -2.56
C PHE A 88 8.73 -4.81 -3.67
N VAL A 89 8.43 -4.34 -4.88
CA VAL A 89 9.41 -4.30 -5.97
C VAL A 89 9.94 -2.87 -6.06
N PHE A 90 11.25 -2.73 -5.93
CA PHE A 90 11.96 -1.48 -6.13
C PHE A 90 12.71 -1.52 -7.46
N VAL A 91 12.49 -0.51 -8.28
CA VAL A 91 13.15 -0.36 -9.57
C VAL A 91 13.91 0.96 -9.59
N ARG A 92 15.20 0.90 -9.91
CA ARG A 92 16.07 2.06 -10.09
C ARG A 92 16.58 2.09 -11.52
N GLU A 93 16.21 3.12 -12.27
CA GLU A 93 16.57 3.33 -13.67
C GLU A 93 17.56 4.49 -13.76
N ASN A 94 18.75 4.26 -14.29
CA ASN A 94 19.81 5.26 -14.46
C ASN A 94 20.35 5.25 -15.89
N GLY A 95 19.58 5.82 -16.82
CA GLY A 95 19.90 5.77 -18.25
C GLY A 95 19.72 4.36 -18.80
N GLU A 96 20.83 3.69 -19.14
CA GLU A 96 20.82 2.31 -19.67
C GLU A 96 20.83 1.25 -18.56
N GLU A 97 21.19 1.62 -17.32
CA GLU A 97 21.21 0.68 -16.20
C GLU A 97 19.85 0.62 -15.51
N VAL A 98 19.27 -0.58 -15.43
CA VAL A 98 18.06 -0.86 -14.67
C VAL A 98 18.40 -1.87 -13.59
N ASN A 99 18.10 -1.54 -12.33
CA ASN A 99 18.25 -2.45 -11.21
C ASN A 99 16.88 -2.74 -10.58
N VAL A 100 16.61 -4.01 -10.31
CA VAL A 100 15.36 -4.47 -9.71
C VAL A 100 15.66 -5.26 -8.44
N THR A 101 15.09 -4.81 -7.32
CA THR A 101 15.18 -5.50 -6.03
C THR A 101 13.79 -5.80 -5.51
N VAL A 102 13.60 -6.98 -4.93
CA VAL A 102 12.35 -7.38 -4.30
C VAL A 102 12.57 -7.51 -2.79
N TYR A 103 11.70 -6.86 -2.02
CA TYR A 103 11.72 -6.87 -0.57
C TYR A 103 10.45 -7.52 -0.03
N SER A 104 10.59 -8.25 1.08
CA SER A 104 9.48 -8.96 1.73
C SER A 104 8.64 -8.05 2.61
N SER A 105 9.18 -6.89 3.01
CA SER A 105 8.50 -5.91 3.84
C SER A 105 8.87 -4.48 3.47
N PHE A 106 8.04 -3.53 3.90
CA PHE A 106 8.33 -2.10 3.74
C PHE A 106 9.54 -1.68 4.58
N HIS A 107 9.72 -2.27 5.77
CA HIS A 107 10.86 -1.99 6.64
C HIS A 107 12.18 -2.34 5.94
N GLU A 108 12.28 -3.55 5.39
CA GLU A 108 13.44 -4.02 4.65
C GLU A 108 13.73 -3.13 3.43
N LEU A 109 12.69 -2.71 2.70
CA LEU A 109 12.81 -1.74 1.62
C LEU A 109 13.44 -0.44 2.11
N ILE A 110 12.90 0.17 3.17
CA ILE A 110 13.36 1.45 3.72
C ILE A 110 14.78 1.37 4.24
N GLU A 111 15.17 0.27 4.88
CA GLU A 111 16.52 0.11 5.45
C GLU A 111 17.62 0.21 4.40
N ASN A 112 17.35 -0.21 3.17
CA ASN A 112 18.30 -0.23 2.05
C ASN A 112 18.50 1.11 1.33
N PHE A 113 17.76 2.16 1.68
CA PHE A 113 18.00 3.51 1.15
C PHE A 113 19.04 4.26 2.00
N ASP A 114 19.67 5.29 1.43
CA ASP A 114 20.41 6.26 2.24
C ASP A 114 19.47 7.22 3.00
N GLU A 115 19.96 7.96 4.01
CA GLU A 115 19.11 8.84 4.83
C GLU A 115 18.34 9.89 4.02
N ASN A 116 18.97 10.46 2.99
CA ASN A 116 18.37 11.50 2.15
C ASN A 116 17.27 10.92 1.23
N GLU A 117 17.50 9.74 0.67
CA GLU A 117 16.52 9.01 -0.12
C GLU A 117 15.34 8.55 0.76
N LYS A 118 15.61 8.08 1.99
CA LYS A 118 14.57 7.75 2.98
C LYS A 118 13.69 8.94 3.27
N GLU A 119 14.26 10.11 3.56
CA GLU A 119 13.49 11.32 3.86
C GLU A 119 12.57 11.71 2.69
N LYS A 120 13.11 11.76 1.48
CA LYS A 120 12.33 12.12 0.27
C LYS A 120 11.20 11.12 0.01
N MET A 121 11.49 9.83 0.13
CA MET A 121 10.49 8.79 -0.04
C MET A 121 9.40 8.86 1.04
N MET A 122 9.77 9.06 2.30
CA MET A 122 8.82 9.20 3.40
C MET A 122 7.95 10.44 3.25
N MET A 123 8.50 11.57 2.76
CA MET A 123 7.71 12.75 2.42
C MET A 123 6.72 12.44 1.29
N ALA A 124 7.16 11.82 0.20
CA ALA A 124 6.30 11.48 -0.93
C ALA A 124 5.19 10.48 -0.54
N LEU A 125 5.45 9.54 0.38
CA LEU A 125 4.42 8.64 0.93
C LEU A 125 3.39 9.40 1.75
N LYS A 126 3.84 10.32 2.62
CA LYS A 126 2.97 11.17 3.44
C LYS A 126 2.07 12.06 2.58
N GLU A 127 2.62 12.71 1.55
CA GLU A 127 1.86 13.54 0.60
C GLU A 127 0.75 12.75 -0.11
N ARG A 128 1.05 11.50 -0.48
CA ARG A 128 0.08 10.58 -1.10
C ARG A 128 -0.86 9.90 -0.12
N LYS A 129 -0.78 10.24 1.18
CA LYS A 129 -1.55 9.62 2.27
C LYS A 129 -1.43 8.09 2.28
N ILE A 130 -0.25 7.58 1.91
CA ILE A 130 0.05 6.15 1.96
C ILE A 130 0.63 5.88 3.34
N VAL A 131 -0.09 5.08 4.13
CA VAL A 131 0.32 4.65 5.46
C VAL A 131 0.43 3.13 5.44
N PHE A 132 1.61 2.62 5.78
CA PHE A 132 1.81 1.21 6.08
C PHE A 132 1.54 1.03 7.58
N ILE A 133 0.54 0.23 7.91
CA ILE A 133 0.25 -0.17 9.28
C ILE A 133 0.94 -1.53 9.44
N GLU A 134 1.94 -1.58 10.31
CA GLU A 134 2.54 -2.84 10.78
C GLU A 134 1.62 -3.55 11.78
#